data_AF-A0A9W6Z2L3-F1
#
_entry.id   AF-A0A9W6Z2L3-F1
#
_cell.length_a   1.000
_cell.length_b   1.000
_cell.length_c   1.000
_cell.angle_alpha   90.00
_cell.angle_beta   90.00
_cell.angle_gamma   90.00
#
_symmetry.space_group_name_H-M   'P 1'
#
loop_
_entity.id
_entity.type
_entity.pdbx_description
1 polymer ?
#
loop_
_entity_poly.entity_id
_entity_poly.type
_entity_poly.pdbx_seq_one_letter_code
_entity_poly.pdbx_strand_id
1 'polypeptide(L)'
;MFSHQQIRKPLLATFQQIRSKRTTAISPEVQKLVTQLSVLSAGRKQPRLLKLCNEDYVKHQIITKAWSQLRNQKKKSDEALLNKQLDSMSFACEELKKISPELYNLANKKEYGKRFPLEIRVPTEYPPRNIWYYDYVPPVAKDSKK
;
A
#
# COMPACT_ATOMS: atom_id res chain seq x y z
N MET A 1 49.96 68.09 -3.19
CA MET A 1 48.57 68.33 -2.73
C MET A 1 47.67 67.35 -3.45
N PHE A 2 47.05 66.40 -2.75
CA PHE A 2 45.71 65.83 -3.05
C PHE A 2 45.42 64.78 -1.97
N SER A 3 44.61 65.15 -0.97
CA SER A 3 44.14 64.26 0.09
C SER A 3 42.83 63.61 -0.34
N HIS A 4 42.78 62.28 -0.43
CA HIS A 4 41.52 61.55 -0.58
C HIS A 4 40.80 61.48 0.76
N GLN A 5 39.74 62.28 0.93
CA GLN A 5 38.80 62.10 2.02
C GLN A 5 37.78 61.02 1.64
N GLN A 6 37.75 59.90 2.38
CA GLN A 6 36.70 58.89 2.27
C GLN A 6 35.49 59.30 3.09
N ILE A 7 34.37 59.56 2.41
CA ILE A 7 33.07 59.83 3.03
C ILE A 7 32.48 58.50 3.49
N ARG A 8 32.45 58.25 4.82
CA ARG A 8 31.74 57.12 5.42
C ARG A 8 30.27 57.47 5.57
N LYS A 9 29.38 56.80 4.81
CA LYS A 9 27.93 56.86 5.03
C LYS A 9 27.55 56.03 6.26
N PRO A 10 26.64 56.49 7.15
CA PRO A 10 26.19 55.67 8.26
C PRO A 10 25.28 54.55 7.76
N LEU A 11 25.56 53.33 8.19
CA LEU A 11 24.67 52.19 8.00
C LEU A 11 23.43 52.41 8.90
N LEU A 12 22.28 52.70 8.29
CA LEU A 12 20.99 52.69 8.97
C LEU A 12 20.75 51.26 9.49
N ALA A 13 20.82 51.08 10.81
CA ALA A 13 20.48 49.84 11.47
C ALA A 13 19.02 49.50 11.14
N THR A 14 18.82 48.43 10.38
CA THR A 14 17.49 47.86 10.16
C THR A 14 17.02 47.27 11.48
N PHE A 15 16.06 47.92 12.12
CA PHE A 15 15.33 47.35 13.25
C PHE A 15 14.67 46.05 12.77
N GLN A 16 15.27 44.91 13.13
CA GLN A 16 14.63 43.62 12.99
C GLN A 16 13.44 43.62 13.95
N GLN A 17 12.23 43.66 13.40
CA GLN A 17 11.01 43.52 14.19
C GLN A 17 11.05 42.14 14.88
N ILE A 18 11.33 42.14 16.18
CA ILE A 18 11.20 40.97 17.04
C ILE A 18 9.72 40.61 17.03
N ARG A 19 9.41 39.48 16.39
CA ARG A 19 8.05 38.93 16.28
C ARG A 19 7.52 38.67 17.69
N SER A 20 6.70 39.59 18.21
CA SER A 20 6.01 39.40 19.47
C SER A 20 5.12 38.16 19.40
N LYS A 21 5.18 37.32 20.45
CA LYS A 21 4.35 36.13 20.57
C LYS A 21 2.89 36.57 20.63
N ARG A 22 2.12 36.31 19.55
CA ARG A 22 0.65 36.41 19.60
C ARG A 22 0.15 35.49 20.70
N THR A 23 -0.40 36.06 21.76
CA THR A 23 -1.21 35.33 22.74
C THR A 23 -2.40 34.73 21.99
N THR A 24 -2.40 33.40 21.84
CA THR A 24 -3.48 32.68 21.17
C THR A 24 -4.62 32.47 22.17
N ALA A 25 -5.84 32.84 21.78
CA ALA A 25 -7.04 32.80 22.64
C ALA A 25 -7.55 31.37 22.95
N ILE A 26 -6.77 30.32 22.69
CA ILE A 26 -7.23 28.92 22.63
C ILE A 26 -6.27 28.04 23.43
N SER A 27 -6.81 27.08 24.20
CA SER A 27 -6.02 26.11 24.97
C SER A 27 -5.11 25.27 24.05
N PRO A 28 -3.93 24.84 24.53
CA PRO A 28 -2.98 24.07 23.72
C PRO A 28 -3.54 22.72 23.24
N GLU A 29 -4.47 22.11 23.98
CA GLU A 29 -5.16 20.88 23.58
C GLU A 29 -6.09 21.10 22.39
N VAL A 30 -6.87 22.18 22.41
CA VAL A 30 -7.74 22.55 21.29
C VAL A 30 -6.90 22.94 20.08
N GLN A 31 -5.73 23.57 20.26
CA GLN A 31 -4.80 23.83 19.15
C GLN A 31 -4.25 22.53 18.53
N LYS A 32 -3.99 21.47 19.32
CA LYS A 32 -3.61 20.15 18.78
C LYS A 32 -4.74 19.53 17.95
N LEU A 33 -5.99 19.60 18.42
CA LEU A 33 -7.13 19.11 17.65
C LEU A 33 -7.32 19.91 16.36
N VAL A 34 -7.22 21.24 16.42
CA VAL A 34 -7.29 22.11 15.24
C VAL A 34 -6.17 21.81 14.25
N THR A 35 -4.96 21.49 14.71
CA THR A 35 -3.87 21.08 13.82
C THR A 35 -4.09 19.70 13.23
N GLN A 36 -4.57 18.70 13.99
CA GLN A 36 -4.95 17.38 13.48
C GLN A 36 -6.08 17.47 12.43
N LEU A 37 -7.12 18.25 12.71
CA LEU A 37 -8.20 18.51 11.76
C LEU A 37 -7.69 19.27 10.53
N SER A 38 -6.79 20.24 10.74
CA SER A 38 -6.12 20.94 9.65
C SER A 38 -5.29 19.98 8.79
N VAL A 39 -4.61 18.98 9.38
CA VAL A 39 -3.88 17.89 8.69
C VAL A 39 -4.78 17.17 7.69
N LEU A 40 -5.97 16.77 8.12
CA LEU A 40 -6.94 16.07 7.26
C LEU A 40 -7.64 17.02 6.27
N SER A 41 -7.77 18.31 6.61
CA SER A 41 -8.46 19.28 5.77
C SER A 41 -7.70 19.59 4.47
N ALA A 42 -8.42 19.62 3.35
CA ALA A 42 -7.90 19.91 2.03
C ALA A 42 -7.55 21.40 1.77
N GLY A 43 -7.98 22.32 2.64
CA GLY A 43 -8.14 23.75 2.33
C GLY A 43 -6.96 24.43 1.64
N ARG A 44 -5.82 24.56 2.33
CA ARG A 44 -4.58 25.17 1.76
C ARG A 44 -3.54 24.15 1.32
N LYS A 45 -3.94 22.88 1.22
CA LYS A 45 -3.01 21.74 1.02
C LYS A 45 -3.14 21.11 -0.34
N GLN A 46 -4.29 21.26 -1.00
CA GLN A 46 -4.45 20.81 -2.37
C GLN A 46 -3.75 21.75 -3.34
N PRO A 47 -2.91 21.24 -4.26
CA PRO A 47 -2.37 22.05 -5.34
C PRO A 47 -3.48 22.43 -6.33
N ARG A 48 -3.17 23.36 -7.24
CA ARG A 48 -4.05 23.64 -8.37
C ARG A 48 -4.18 22.40 -9.25
N LEU A 49 -5.34 22.23 -9.87
CA LEU A 49 -5.62 21.14 -10.81
C LEU A 49 -4.57 21.13 -11.94
N LEU A 50 -4.06 19.94 -12.26
CA LEU A 50 -3.11 19.74 -13.34
C LEU A 50 -3.78 20.06 -14.68
N LYS A 51 -3.19 20.99 -15.43
CA LYS A 51 -3.61 21.33 -16.80
C LYS A 51 -2.65 20.68 -17.77
N LEU A 52 -3.16 19.79 -18.61
CA LEU A 52 -2.38 19.12 -19.66
C LEU A 52 -2.62 19.84 -20.99
N CYS A 53 -1.63 19.83 -21.88
CA CYS A 53 -1.87 20.16 -23.28
C CYS A 53 -2.68 19.03 -23.95
N ASN A 54 -3.27 19.30 -25.11
CA ASN A 54 -4.10 18.31 -25.80
C ASN A 54 -3.31 17.03 -26.14
N GLU A 55 -2.05 17.17 -26.57
CA GLU A 55 -1.20 16.02 -26.88
C GLU A 55 -0.93 15.16 -25.65
N ASP A 56 -0.56 15.76 -24.52
CA ASP A 56 -0.29 15.02 -23.28
C ASP A 56 -1.54 14.40 -22.69
N TYR A 57 -2.70 15.05 -22.86
CA TYR A 57 -3.99 14.47 -22.50
C TYR A 57 -4.29 13.21 -23.31
N VAL A 58 -4.08 13.25 -24.62
CA VAL A 58 -4.25 12.08 -25.50
C VAL A 58 -3.25 10.98 -25.11
N LYS A 59 -1.97 11.31 -24.86
CA LYS A 59 -0.97 10.34 -24.37
C LYS A 59 -1.41 9.69 -23.06
N HIS A 60 -1.89 10.48 -22.10
CA HIS A 60 -2.40 9.98 -20.82
C HIS A 60 -3.59 9.02 -21.01
N GLN A 61 -4.54 9.35 -21.89
CA GLN A 61 -5.67 8.47 -22.22
C GLN A 61 -5.20 7.15 -22.83
N ILE A 62 -4.25 7.20 -23.76
CA ILE A 62 -3.67 6.01 -24.41
C ILE A 62 -2.99 5.11 -23.37
N ILE A 63 -2.13 5.66 -22.51
CA ILE A 63 -1.45 4.89 -21.44
C ILE A 63 -2.48 4.24 -20.52
N THR A 64 -3.50 4.99 -20.10
CA THR A 64 -4.57 4.48 -19.24
C THR A 64 -5.34 3.33 -19.92
N LYS A 65 -5.66 3.48 -21.20
CA LYS A 65 -6.37 2.46 -21.99
C LYS A 65 -5.53 1.20 -22.17
N ALA A 66 -4.24 1.35 -22.51
CA ALA A 66 -3.30 0.25 -22.66
C ALA A 66 -3.13 -0.53 -21.34
N TRP A 67 -3.02 0.19 -20.22
CA TRP A 67 -2.96 -0.42 -18.89
C TRP A 67 -4.23 -1.18 -18.52
N SER A 68 -5.41 -0.61 -18.81
CA SER A 68 -6.69 -1.28 -18.63
C SER A 68 -6.77 -2.58 -19.44
N GLN A 69 -6.32 -2.54 -20.70
CA GLN A 69 -6.27 -3.72 -21.56
C GLN A 69 -5.33 -4.80 -21.01
N LEU A 70 -4.11 -4.44 -20.58
CA LEU A 70 -3.15 -5.37 -19.98
C LEU A 70 -3.73 -6.05 -18.73
N ARG A 71 -4.37 -5.27 -17.85
CA ARG A 71 -5.02 -5.80 -16.65
C ARG A 71 -6.14 -6.79 -16.98
N ASN A 72 -6.95 -6.46 -17.99
CA ASN A 72 -8.02 -7.36 -18.45
C ASN A 72 -7.45 -8.66 -19.03
N GLN A 73 -6.33 -8.60 -19.76
CA GLN A 73 -5.66 -9.80 -20.28
C GLN A 73 -5.16 -10.69 -19.14
N LYS A 74 -4.51 -10.12 -18.12
CA LYS A 74 -4.09 -10.87 -16.92
C LYS A 74 -5.26 -11.51 -16.20
N LYS A 75 -6.35 -10.77 -15.99
CA LYS A 75 -7.57 -11.31 -15.37
C LYS A 75 -8.12 -12.51 -16.15
N LYS A 76 -8.20 -12.38 -17.48
CA LYS A 76 -8.66 -13.47 -18.36
C LYS A 76 -7.73 -14.69 -18.31
N SER A 77 -6.41 -14.50 -18.25
CA SER A 77 -5.48 -15.63 -18.13
C SER A 77 -5.64 -16.35 -16.80
N ASP A 78 -5.83 -15.60 -15.71
CA ASP A 78 -6.01 -16.16 -14.37
C ASP A 78 -7.35 -16.91 -14.29
N GLU A 79 -8.42 -16.34 -14.83
CA GLU A 79 -9.74 -17.00 -14.93
C GLU A 79 -9.66 -18.30 -15.75
N ALA A 80 -8.96 -18.29 -16.90
CA ALA A 80 -8.78 -19.48 -17.72
C ALA A 80 -7.97 -20.57 -16.99
N LEU A 81 -6.97 -20.19 -16.20
CA LEU A 81 -6.21 -21.13 -15.38
C LEU A 81 -7.07 -21.74 -14.27
N LEU A 82 -7.84 -20.92 -13.55
CA LEU A 82 -8.74 -21.38 -12.48
C LEU A 82 -9.80 -22.35 -13.02
N ASN A 83 -10.37 -22.07 -14.21
CA ASN A 83 -11.32 -22.97 -14.85
C ASN A 83 -10.67 -24.33 -15.16
N LYS A 84 -9.46 -24.35 -15.74
CA LYS A 84 -8.74 -25.60 -16.00
C LYS A 84 -8.43 -26.39 -14.72
N GLN A 85 -8.08 -25.70 -13.64
CA GLN A 85 -7.84 -26.33 -12.34
C GLN A 85 -9.13 -26.97 -11.81
N LEU A 86 -10.26 -26.28 -11.91
CA LEU A 86 -11.57 -26.80 -11.54
C LEU A 86 -11.95 -28.02 -12.38
N ASP A 87 -11.81 -27.94 -13.71
CA ASP A 87 -12.11 -29.04 -14.62
C ASP A 87 -11.28 -30.29 -14.27
N SER A 88 -9.98 -30.10 -14.04
CA SER A 88 -9.06 -31.16 -13.61
C SER A 88 -9.47 -31.78 -12.27
N MET A 89 -9.83 -30.95 -11.27
CA MET A 89 -10.32 -31.42 -9.98
C MET A 89 -11.63 -32.21 -10.11
N SER A 90 -12.55 -31.76 -10.97
CA SER A 90 -13.83 -32.42 -11.20
C SER A 90 -13.64 -33.80 -11.81
N PHE A 91 -12.78 -33.91 -12.84
CA PHE A 91 -12.44 -35.17 -13.49
C PHE A 91 -11.83 -36.17 -12.50
N ALA A 92 -10.84 -35.73 -11.70
CA ALA A 92 -10.22 -36.58 -10.68
C ALA A 92 -11.22 -37.06 -9.62
N CYS A 93 -12.16 -36.20 -9.22
CA CYS A 93 -13.23 -36.58 -8.28
C CYS A 93 -14.20 -37.61 -8.87
N GLU A 94 -14.58 -37.46 -10.15
CA GLU A 94 -15.43 -38.42 -10.85
C GLU A 94 -14.76 -39.78 -11.01
N GLU A 95 -13.46 -39.79 -11.33
CA GLU A 95 -12.66 -41.00 -11.43
C GLU A 95 -12.55 -41.70 -10.06
N LEU A 96 -12.22 -40.96 -9.00
CA LEU A 96 -12.14 -41.49 -7.65
C LEU A 96 -13.48 -42.11 -7.20
N LYS A 97 -14.60 -41.49 -7.55
CA LYS A 97 -15.94 -42.02 -7.26
C LYS A 97 -16.20 -43.37 -7.92
N LYS A 98 -15.68 -43.59 -9.14
CA LYS A 98 -15.82 -44.87 -9.88
C LYS A 98 -14.94 -45.96 -9.26
N ILE A 99 -13.74 -45.61 -8.81
CA ILE A 99 -12.77 -46.58 -8.27
C ILE A 99 -13.09 -46.93 -6.81
N SER A 100 -13.27 -45.93 -5.95
CA SER A 100 -13.53 -46.11 -4.51
C SER A 100 -14.50 -45.04 -3.99
N PRO A 101 -15.78 -45.40 -3.75
CA PRO A 101 -16.76 -44.46 -3.23
C PRO A 101 -16.46 -44.04 -1.78
N GLU A 102 -15.76 -44.87 -1.00
CA GLU A 102 -15.38 -44.54 0.38
C GLU A 102 -14.38 -43.38 0.41
N LEU A 103 -13.30 -43.45 -0.38
CA LEU A 103 -12.31 -42.38 -0.47
C LEU A 103 -12.91 -41.08 -1.02
N TYR A 104 -13.81 -41.18 -2.00
CA TYR A 104 -14.56 -40.03 -2.50
C TYR A 104 -15.37 -39.33 -1.40
N ASN A 105 -16.06 -40.10 -0.56
CA ASN A 105 -16.84 -39.56 0.55
C ASN A 105 -15.94 -38.90 1.60
N LEU A 106 -14.75 -39.45 1.87
CA LEU A 106 -13.76 -38.84 2.76
C LEU A 106 -13.21 -37.53 2.21
N ALA A 107 -12.84 -37.49 0.92
CA ALA A 107 -12.27 -36.31 0.27
C ALA A 107 -13.27 -35.15 0.16
N ASN A 108 -14.55 -35.43 -0.04
CA ASN A 108 -15.61 -34.40 -0.14
C ASN A 108 -16.13 -33.90 1.22
N LYS A 109 -15.53 -34.32 2.34
CA LYS A 109 -15.88 -33.77 3.65
C LYS A 109 -15.52 -32.28 3.68
N LYS A 110 -16.48 -31.46 4.13
CA LYS A 110 -16.25 -30.03 4.31
C LYS A 110 -15.25 -29.79 5.44
N GLU A 111 -14.16 -29.12 5.14
CA GLU A 111 -13.12 -28.77 6.11
C GLU A 111 -13.49 -27.49 6.87
N TYR A 112 -14.34 -27.62 7.89
CA TYR A 112 -14.72 -26.49 8.74
C TYR A 112 -13.53 -26.00 9.57
N GLY A 113 -13.26 -24.69 9.53
CA GLY A 113 -12.23 -24.06 10.35
C GLY A 113 -10.79 -24.23 9.85
N LYS A 114 -10.59 -24.83 8.66
CA LYS A 114 -9.27 -24.88 8.02
C LYS A 114 -8.81 -23.46 7.68
N ARG A 115 -7.58 -23.15 8.08
CA ARG A 115 -6.93 -21.85 7.86
C ARG A 115 -5.60 -22.09 7.15
N PHE A 116 -5.14 -21.07 6.42
CA PHE A 116 -3.77 -21.09 5.92
C PHE A 116 -2.79 -21.07 7.10
N PRO A 117 -1.71 -21.86 7.05
CA PRO A 117 -0.68 -21.83 8.08
C PRO A 117 0.04 -20.47 8.07
N LEU A 118 0.45 -20.00 9.26
CA LEU A 118 1.11 -18.70 9.46
C LEU A 118 2.48 -18.59 8.75
N GLU A 119 3.09 -19.72 8.41
CA GLU A 119 4.39 -19.79 7.73
C GLU A 119 4.31 -19.44 6.25
N ILE A 120 3.14 -19.59 5.62
CA ILE A 120 2.92 -19.14 4.24
C ILE A 120 2.73 -17.63 4.29
N ARG A 121 3.85 -16.91 4.15
CA ARG A 121 3.90 -15.46 4.19
C ARG A 121 3.59 -14.85 2.83
N VAL A 122 3.13 -13.59 2.85
CA VAL A 122 2.98 -12.77 1.65
C VAL A 122 4.39 -12.48 1.08
N PRO A 123 4.60 -12.62 -0.24
CA PRO A 123 5.88 -12.31 -0.88
C PRO A 123 6.35 -10.87 -0.60
N THR A 124 7.65 -10.69 -0.37
CA THR A 124 8.30 -9.40 -0.15
C THR A 124 9.11 -8.97 -1.38
N GLU A 125 9.34 -7.67 -1.53
CA GLU A 125 10.14 -7.11 -2.65
C GLU A 125 11.59 -7.63 -2.65
N TYR A 126 12.21 -7.72 -1.47
CA TYR A 126 13.55 -8.26 -1.28
C TYR A 126 13.51 -9.48 -0.37
N PRO A 127 14.37 -10.49 -0.61
CA PRO A 127 14.42 -11.68 0.24
C PRO A 127 14.99 -11.34 1.62
N PRO A 128 14.59 -12.06 2.68
CA PRO A 128 15.24 -11.98 3.98
C PRO A 128 16.66 -12.56 3.95
N ARG A 129 17.47 -12.30 4.98
CA ARG A 129 18.83 -12.86 5.11
C ARG A 129 18.84 -14.39 4.99
N ASN A 130 17.89 -15.05 5.66
CA ASN A 130 17.69 -16.49 5.56
C ASN A 130 16.45 -16.72 4.69
N ILE A 131 16.66 -17.14 3.45
CA ILE A 131 15.61 -17.31 2.43
C ILE A 131 14.67 -18.46 2.79
N TRP A 132 15.26 -19.56 3.28
CA TRP A 132 14.54 -20.78 3.61
C TRP A 132 15.05 -21.37 4.93
N TYR A 133 14.14 -21.96 5.71
CA TYR A 133 14.45 -22.62 6.97
C TYR A 133 14.37 -24.13 6.77
N TYR A 134 15.51 -24.82 6.78
CA TYR A 134 15.55 -26.29 6.62
C TYR A 134 15.22 -27.02 7.94
N ASP A 135 15.54 -26.40 9.08
CA ASP A 135 15.41 -27.02 10.41
C ASP A 135 14.03 -26.78 11.04
N TYR A 136 12.98 -26.83 10.21
CA TYR A 136 11.62 -26.54 10.65
C TYR A 136 11.08 -27.64 11.57
N VAL A 137 10.61 -27.23 12.76
CA VAL A 137 9.89 -28.10 13.69
C VAL A 137 8.50 -27.49 13.92
N PRO A 138 7.41 -28.23 13.62
CA PRO A 138 6.06 -27.71 13.80
C PRO A 138 5.81 -27.40 15.28
N PRO A 139 5.14 -26.27 15.59
CA PRO A 139 4.80 -25.95 16.96
C PRO A 139 3.90 -27.06 17.52
N VAL A 140 4.35 -27.68 18.61
CA VAL A 140 3.57 -28.71 19.33
C VAL A 140 2.22 -28.10 19.67
N ALA A 141 1.14 -28.76 19.24
CA ALA A 141 -0.22 -28.34 19.55
C ALA A 141 -0.34 -28.24 21.07
N LYS A 142 -0.48 -27.01 21.59
CA LYS A 142 -0.79 -26.82 23.01
C LYS A 142 -2.21 -27.31 23.19
N ASP A 143 -2.38 -28.50 23.76
CA ASP A 143 -3.68 -29.01 24.18
C ASP A 143 -4.31 -27.94 25.07
N SER A 144 -5.35 -27.30 24.55
CA SER A 144 -6.16 -26.37 25.32
C SER A 144 -6.89 -27.19 26.37
N LYS A 145 -6.27 -27.34 27.55
CA LYS A 145 -6.94 -27.87 28.74
C LYS A 145 -8.13 -26.93 29.03
N LYS A 146 -9.31 -27.56 29.09
CA LYS A 146 -10.56 -26.97 29.55
C LYS A 146 -10.42 -26.34 30.93
#